data_AF-A0A8S4PHJ2-F1
#
_entry.id   AF-A0A8S4PHJ2-F1
#
_cell.length_a   1.000
_cell.length_b   1.000
_cell.length_c   1.000
_cell.angle_alpha   90.00
_cell.angle_beta   90.00
_cell.angle_gamma   90.00
#
_symmetry.space_group_name_H-M   'P 1'
#
loop_
_entity.id
_entity.type
_entity.pdbx_description
1 polymer ?
#
loop_
_entity_poly.entity_id
_entity_poly.type
_entity_poly.pdbx_seq_one_letter_code
_entity_poly.pdbx_strand_id
1 'polypeptide(L)'
;NKISGSEFESGINICSWNANGLGTSIPYLSKLMQSNDIILLQEHWLHQHSKHILENVNQDFYCECFESSPDLCPLNKGHMIGHGGIAIMVNRSLQAVVSKVNLKIKYK
;
A
#
# COMPACT_ATOMS: atom_id res chain seq x y z
N ASN A 1 8.50 1.88 -42.69
CA ASN A 1 7.89 2.61 -41.56
C ASN A 1 7.06 1.67 -40.71
N LYS A 2 7.70 0.93 -39.79
CA LYS A 2 6.99 0.20 -38.74
C LYS A 2 6.70 1.22 -37.64
N ILE A 3 5.47 1.68 -37.55
CA ILE A 3 4.99 2.37 -36.36
C ILE A 3 4.82 1.25 -35.33
N SER A 4 5.79 1.12 -34.42
CA SER A 4 5.62 0.29 -33.24
C SER A 4 4.59 0.99 -32.36
N GLY A 5 3.31 0.67 -32.57
CA GLY A 5 2.28 0.99 -31.61
C GLY A 5 2.69 0.31 -30.31
N SER A 6 3.10 1.07 -29.31
CA SER A 6 3.06 0.60 -27.94
C SER A 6 1.60 0.29 -27.67
N GLU A 7 1.25 -0.99 -27.59
CA GLU A 7 -0.01 -1.40 -27.00
C GLU A 7 -0.09 -0.72 -25.64
N PHE A 8 -0.95 0.29 -25.51
CA PHE A 8 -1.36 0.73 -24.18
C PHE A 8 -2.03 -0.49 -23.58
N GLU A 9 -1.36 -1.17 -22.65
CA GLU A 9 -2.00 -2.22 -21.85
C GLU A 9 -3.20 -1.57 -21.16
N SER A 10 -4.38 -1.79 -21.73
CA SER A 10 -5.64 -1.35 -21.16
C SER A 10 -5.94 -2.26 -19.97
N GLY A 11 -5.36 -1.95 -18.82
CA GLY A 11 -5.47 -2.75 -17.62
C GLY A 11 -5.14 -1.93 -16.39
N ILE A 12 -5.72 -2.33 -15.26
CA ILE A 12 -5.32 -1.83 -13.95
C ILE A 12 -4.26 -2.79 -13.42
N ASN A 13 -3.07 -2.27 -13.14
CA ASN A 13 -1.98 -3.05 -12.57
C ASN A 13 -2.08 -3.05 -11.06
N ILE A 14 -2.30 -4.23 -10.47
CA ILE A 14 -2.45 -4.43 -9.03
C ILE A 14 -1.34 -5.33 -8.55
N CYS A 15 -0.60 -4.91 -7.52
CA CYS A 15 0.38 -5.76 -6.86
C CYS A 15 0.11 -5.91 -5.37
N SER A 16 0.53 -7.04 -4.82
CA SER A 16 0.57 -7.28 -3.38
C SER A 16 2.01 -7.56 -2.99
N TRP A 17 2.50 -6.91 -1.94
CA TRP A 17 3.87 -7.05 -1.51
C TRP A 17 4.00 -6.93 0.01
N ASN A 18 4.71 -7.91 0.58
CA ASN A 18 5.07 -7.92 1.98
C ASN A 18 6.41 -7.18 2.16
N ALA A 19 6.38 -6.05 2.87
CA ALA A 19 7.55 -5.20 3.08
C ALA A 19 8.56 -5.80 4.05
N ASN A 20 8.11 -6.66 4.98
CA ASN A 20 8.90 -7.19 6.08
C ASN A 20 9.68 -6.08 6.81
N GLY A 21 8.96 -4.97 7.09
CA GLY A 21 9.50 -3.72 7.62
C GLY A 21 9.80 -2.66 6.56
N LEU A 22 9.27 -1.46 6.76
CA LEU A 22 9.43 -0.37 5.79
C LEU A 22 10.83 0.26 5.76
N GLY A 23 11.60 0.15 6.86
CA GLY A 23 12.83 0.92 7.06
C GLY A 23 13.87 0.79 5.92
N THR A 24 14.03 -0.39 5.34
CA THR A 24 14.98 -0.62 4.22
C THR A 24 14.29 -0.79 2.87
N SER A 25 12.95 -0.78 2.82
CA SER A 25 12.19 -1.26 1.68
C SER A 25 11.49 -0.14 0.90
N ILE A 26 11.60 1.12 1.35
CA ILE A 26 11.13 2.33 0.64
C ILE A 26 11.61 2.41 -0.82
N PRO A 27 12.89 2.17 -1.17
CA PRO A 27 13.33 2.25 -2.56
C PRO A 27 12.60 1.25 -3.47
N TYR A 28 12.31 0.05 -2.95
CA TYR A 28 11.56 -0.96 -3.68
C TYR A 28 10.08 -0.59 -3.82
N LEU A 29 9.47 -0.06 -2.75
CA LEU A 29 8.12 0.49 -2.80
C LEU A 29 7.97 1.58 -3.87
N SER A 30 8.94 2.50 -3.94
CA SER A 30 8.98 3.54 -4.98
C SER A 30 9.03 2.95 -6.39
N LYS A 31 9.80 1.87 -6.60
CA LYS A 31 9.84 1.15 -7.87
C LYS A 31 8.50 0.49 -8.21
N LEU A 32 7.82 -0.12 -7.23
CA LEU A 32 6.49 -0.71 -7.45
C LEU A 32 5.47 0.36 -7.89
N MET A 33 5.55 1.57 -7.35
CA MET A 33 4.66 2.69 -7.71
C MET A 33 4.84 3.21 -9.14
N GLN A 34 5.95 2.88 -9.81
CA GLN A 34 6.20 3.31 -11.20
C GLN A 34 5.45 2.45 -12.22
N SER A 35 5.04 1.23 -11.85
CA SER A 35 4.47 0.26 -12.78
C SER A 35 3.13 -0.32 -12.34
N ASN A 36 2.61 0.09 -11.19
CA ASN A 36 1.34 -0.41 -10.64
C ASN A 36 0.42 0.75 -10.27
N ASP A 37 -0.87 0.59 -10.50
CA ASP A 37 -1.89 1.57 -10.13
C ASP A 37 -2.38 1.38 -8.69
N ILE A 38 -2.36 0.13 -8.22
CA ILE A 38 -2.80 -0.25 -6.87
C ILE A 38 -1.75 -1.15 -6.24
N ILE A 39 -1.36 -0.85 -5.00
CA ILE A 39 -0.41 -1.63 -4.21
C ILE A 39 -1.06 -2.01 -2.88
N LEU A 40 -1.11 -3.31 -2.60
CA LEU A 40 -1.47 -3.87 -1.31
C LEU A 40 -0.17 -4.16 -0.55
N LEU A 41 0.12 -3.36 0.46
CA LEU A 41 1.31 -3.46 1.29
C LEU A 41 0.98 -4.25 2.55
N GLN A 42 1.80 -5.24 2.91
CA GLN A 42 1.71 -5.97 4.18
C GLN A 42 2.99 -5.82 5.00
N GLU A 43 2.89 -6.03 6.31
CA GLU A 43 4.01 -6.03 7.24
C GLU A 43 4.86 -4.75 7.13
N HIS A 44 4.20 -3.59 6.98
CA HIS A 44 4.91 -2.33 6.87
C HIS A 44 5.58 -1.92 8.18
N TRP A 45 5.08 -2.42 9.32
CA TRP A 45 5.62 -2.15 10.65
C TRP A 45 5.79 -0.64 10.86
N LEU A 46 4.69 0.08 10.76
CA LEU A 46 4.60 1.47 11.17
C LEU A 46 3.48 1.58 12.19
N HIS A 47 3.65 2.48 13.15
CA HIS A 47 2.55 2.93 13.98
C HIS A 47 1.57 3.79 13.17
N GLN A 48 0.32 3.85 13.62
CA GLN A 48 -0.70 4.65 12.94
C GLN A 48 -0.32 6.14 12.84
N HIS A 49 0.39 6.69 13.83
CA HIS A 49 0.90 8.08 13.78
C HIS A 49 2.03 8.29 12.75
N SER A 50 2.66 7.21 12.29
CA SER A 50 3.74 7.21 11.29
C SER A 50 3.24 7.00 9.86
N LYS A 51 1.92 6.99 9.62
CA LYS A 51 1.31 6.86 8.28
C LYS A 51 1.91 7.81 7.24
N HIS A 52 2.24 9.03 7.66
CA HIS A 52 2.80 10.07 6.80
C HIS A 52 4.07 9.63 6.04
N ILE A 53 4.81 8.65 6.56
CA ILE A 53 5.99 8.09 5.88
C ILE A 53 5.59 7.47 4.54
N LEU A 54 4.50 6.69 4.48
CA LEU A 54 4.00 6.07 3.25
C LEU A 54 3.46 7.13 2.27
N GLU A 55 2.73 8.12 2.79
CA GLU A 55 2.19 9.22 1.98
C GLU A 55 3.30 10.07 1.33
N ASN A 56 4.47 10.14 1.95
CA ASN A 56 5.63 10.87 1.44
C ASN A 56 6.50 10.07 0.45
N VAL A 57 6.27 8.76 0.27
CA VAL A 57 7.04 7.97 -0.72
C VAL A 57 6.74 8.43 -2.14
N ASN A 58 5.45 8.69 -2.44
CA ASN A 58 5.01 9.26 -3.70
C ASN A 58 3.67 9.98 -3.53
N GLN A 59 3.66 11.29 -3.78
CA GLN A 59 2.46 12.13 -3.62
C GLN A 59 1.36 11.84 -4.64
N ASP A 60 1.69 11.19 -5.75
CA ASP A 60 0.72 10.76 -6.76
C ASP A 60 -0.14 9.58 -6.28
N PHE A 61 0.21 8.98 -5.14
CA PHE A 61 -0.56 7.91 -4.52
C PHE A 61 -1.34 8.41 -3.32
N TYR A 62 -2.60 8.01 -3.26
CA TYR A 62 -3.37 8.00 -2.04
C TYR A 62 -3.00 6.76 -1.21
N CYS A 63 -2.84 6.93 0.10
CA CYS A 63 -2.55 5.82 1.00
C CYS A 63 -3.62 5.72 2.09
N GLU A 64 -4.12 4.51 2.32
CA GLU A 64 -4.87 4.14 3.52
C GLU A 64 -4.09 3.05 4.23
N CYS A 65 -3.80 3.20 5.54
CA CYS A 65 -3.04 2.20 6.28
C CYS A 65 -3.71 1.87 7.62
N PHE A 66 -3.51 0.64 8.06
CA PHE A 66 -4.03 0.10 9.30
C PHE A 66 -2.91 -0.66 10.02
N GLU A 67 -2.65 -0.26 11.26
CA GLU A 67 -1.77 -0.99 12.17
C GLU A 67 -2.49 -2.26 12.67
N SER A 68 -1.75 -3.34 12.96
CA SER A 68 -2.35 -4.50 13.61
C SER A 68 -2.60 -4.18 15.09
N SER A 69 -3.80 -4.48 15.60
CA SER A 69 -4.11 -4.25 17.01
C SER A 69 -3.20 -5.10 17.92
N PRO A 70 -2.66 -4.52 19.01
CA PRO A 70 -1.96 -5.28 20.06
C PRO A 70 -2.81 -6.45 20.61
N ASP A 71 -4.13 -6.29 20.64
CA ASP A 71 -5.07 -7.26 21.20
C ASP A 71 -5.27 -8.50 20.31
N LEU A 72 -4.95 -8.40 19.01
CA LEU A 72 -5.07 -9.50 18.04
C LEU A 72 -3.79 -10.35 17.93
N CYS A 73 -2.71 -9.95 18.62
CA CYS A 73 -1.41 -10.63 18.56
C CYS A 73 -0.87 -11.08 19.94
N PRO A 74 -1.62 -11.88 20.74
CA PRO A 74 -1.09 -12.43 21.99
C PRO A 74 0.07 -13.44 21.78
N LEU A 75 0.29 -13.91 20.54
CA LEU A 75 1.24 -14.98 20.20
C LEU A 75 2.53 -14.51 19.52
N ASN A 76 2.65 -13.24 19.08
CA ASN A 76 3.80 -12.80 18.28
C ASN A 76 4.65 -11.74 19.01
N LYS A 77 5.60 -12.21 19.80
CA LYS A 77 6.80 -11.45 20.21
C LYS A 77 7.86 -11.40 19.09
N GLY A 78 7.43 -11.27 17.82
CA GLY A 78 8.25 -11.29 16.60
C GLY A 78 8.32 -9.94 15.87
N HIS A 79 9.33 -9.74 15.01
CA HIS A 79 10.05 -8.48 14.71
C HIS A 79 9.19 -7.22 14.38
N MET A 80 9.59 -6.06 14.96
CA MET A 80 8.81 -4.81 15.25
C MET A 80 9.28 -3.60 14.40
N ILE A 81 8.46 -2.59 14.03
CA ILE A 81 7.78 -1.59 14.89
C ILE A 81 6.30 -1.37 14.50
N GLY A 82 5.34 -1.94 15.25
CA GLY A 82 3.90 -1.80 14.99
C GLY A 82 2.99 -2.67 15.87
N HIS A 83 2.83 -3.98 15.72
CA HIS A 83 3.49 -4.99 14.88
C HIS A 83 2.59 -5.44 13.73
N GLY A 84 3.18 -5.68 12.55
CA GLY A 84 2.41 -5.99 11.34
C GLY A 84 1.90 -4.72 10.66
N GLY A 85 0.70 -4.81 10.10
CA GLY A 85 0.01 -3.70 9.46
C GLY A 85 -0.15 -3.89 7.96
N ILE A 86 -1.22 -3.31 7.43
CA ILE A 86 -1.56 -3.34 6.01
C ILE A 86 -1.76 -1.92 5.50
N ALA A 87 -1.40 -1.67 4.25
CA ALA A 87 -1.76 -0.45 3.56
C ALA A 87 -2.26 -0.73 2.16
N ILE A 88 -3.17 0.11 1.69
CA ILE A 88 -3.62 0.15 0.30
C ILE A 88 -3.17 1.49 -0.26
N MET A 89 -2.38 1.43 -1.33
CA MET A 89 -1.93 2.60 -2.06
C MET A 89 -2.56 2.61 -3.44
N VAL A 90 -3.16 3.73 -3.84
CA VAL A 90 -3.88 3.87 -5.11
C VAL A 90 -3.42 5.12 -5.82
N ASN A 91 -3.03 5.01 -7.07
CA ASN A 91 -2.70 6.15 -7.92
C ASN A 91 -3.90 7.12 -7.96
N ARG A 92 -3.68 8.40 -7.66
CA ARG A 92 -4.74 9.42 -7.55
C ARG A 92 -5.48 9.63 -8.86
N SER A 93 -4.83 9.42 -10.00
CA SER A 93 -5.47 9.46 -11.31
C SER A 93 -6.58 8.41 -11.43
N LEU A 94 -6.38 7.22 -10.84
CA LEU A 94 -7.39 6.16 -10.74
C LEU A 94 -8.39 6.44 -9.62
N GLN A 95 -7.94 6.97 -8.47
CA GLN A 95 -8.81 7.31 -7.34
C GLN A 95 -9.95 8.27 -7.75
N ALA A 96 -9.69 9.22 -8.65
CA ALA A 96 -10.68 10.16 -9.14
C ALA A 96 -11.88 9.46 -9.84
N VAL A 97 -11.67 8.25 -10.34
CA VAL A 97 -12.67 7.46 -11.08
C VAL A 97 -13.29 6.35 -10.21
N VAL A 98 -12.65 5.99 -9.09
CA VAL A 98 -13.11 4.96 -8.16
C VAL A 98 -14.03 5.58 -7.10
N SER A 99 -15.27 5.11 -7.02
CA SER A 99 -16.20 5.51 -5.97
C SER A 99 -15.75 4.93 -4.61
N LYS A 100 -15.58 5.81 -3.60
CA LYS A 100 -15.31 5.37 -2.23
C LYS A 100 -16.53 4.64 -1.68
N VAL A 101 -16.40 3.33 -1.43
CA VAL A 101 -17.40 2.55 -0.69
C VAL A 101 -17.01 2.53 0.78
N ASN A 102 -17.81 3.17 1.63
CA ASN A 102 -17.62 3.13 3.08
C ASN A 102 -18.14 1.79 3.63
N LEU A 103 -17.25 0.81 3.78
CA LEU A 103 -17.55 -0.45 4.45
C LEU A 103 -17.41 -0.27 5.96
N LYS A 104 -18.55 -0.23 6.67
CA LYS A 104 -18.56 -0.30 8.14
C LYS A 104 -18.43 -1.76 8.57
N ILE A 105 -17.22 -2.17 8.92
CA ILE A 105 -17.00 -3.47 9.55
C ILE A 105 -17.37 -3.33 11.03
N LYS A 106 -18.50 -3.94 11.43
CA LYS A 106 -18.87 -4.08 12.85
C LYS A 106 -18.15 -5.30 13.40
N TYR A 107 -17.24 -5.09 14.33
CA TYR A 107 -16.71 -6.16 15.18
C TYR A 107 -17.76 -6.47 16.27
N LYS A 108 -18.06 -7.75 16.47
CA LYS A 108 -18.95 -8.23 17.55
C LYS A 108 -18.13 -8.48 18.81
#